data_AF-A0A1Y1KND4-F1
#
_entry.id   AF-A0A1Y1KND4-F1
#
_cell.length_a   1.000
_cell.length_b   1.000
_cell.length_c   1.000
_cell.angle_alpha   90.00
_cell.angle_beta   90.00
_cell.angle_gamma   90.00
#
_symmetry.space_group_name_H-M   'P 1'
#
loop_
_entity.id
_entity.type
_entity.pdbx_description
1 polymer ?
#
loop_
_entity_poly.entity_id
_entity_poly.type
_entity_poly.pdbx_seq_one_letter_code
_entity_poly.pdbx_strand_id
1 'polypeptide(L)'
;FICPRGSICLQQENPYEGTVNFDNIANSLELVFVIMSANTFSDLMYHTMASDYLQAALFFGAGIMIMLLWLTNLLIAVITSSFQVIREESKSSAFTADNEPSLPTRPE
;
A
#
# COMPACT_ATOMS: atom_id res chain seq x y z
N PHE A 1 -3.75 21.51 -18.44
CA PHE A 1 -5.08 21.99 -18.90
C PHE A 1 -4.84 23.27 -19.68
N ILE A 2 -5.34 23.33 -20.91
CA ILE A 2 -5.25 24.54 -21.73
C ILE A 2 -6.51 25.36 -21.48
N CYS A 3 -6.33 26.57 -20.97
CA CYS A 3 -7.42 27.53 -20.80
C CYS A 3 -8.11 27.77 -22.16
N PRO A 4 -9.47 27.83 -22.21
CA PRO A 4 -10.21 28.05 -23.45
C PRO A 4 -9.83 29.37 -24.13
N ARG A 5 -10.13 29.50 -25.43
CA ARG A 5 -9.75 30.69 -26.19
C ARG A 5 -10.37 31.95 -25.59
N GLY A 6 -9.51 32.92 -25.28
CA GLY A 6 -9.90 34.20 -24.69
C GLY A 6 -9.83 34.26 -23.16
N SER A 7 -9.41 33.20 -22.47
CA SER A 7 -9.09 33.25 -21.03
C SER A 7 -7.59 33.19 -20.77
N ILE A 8 -7.19 33.75 -19.63
CA ILE A 8 -5.83 33.70 -19.11
C ILE A 8 -5.79 32.75 -17.91
N CYS A 9 -4.74 31.95 -17.79
CA CYS A 9 -4.56 31.12 -16.60
C CYS A 9 -3.88 31.99 -15.52
N LEU A 10 -4.52 32.12 -14.36
CA LEU A 10 -3.98 32.82 -13.18
C LEU A 10 -3.60 31.79 -12.13
N GLN A 11 -2.52 32.06 -11.39
CA GLN A 11 -2.13 31.26 -10.24
C GLN A 11 -3.19 31.40 -9.15
N GLN A 12 -3.77 30.28 -8.72
CA GLN A 12 -4.76 30.21 -7.63
C GLN A 12 -4.13 29.52 -6.41
N GLU A 13 -4.73 29.73 -5.24
CA GLU A 13 -4.37 28.99 -4.03
C GLU A 13 -4.65 27.49 -4.14
N ASN A 14 -3.97 26.72 -3.30
CA ASN A 14 -4.06 25.27 -3.28
C ASN A 14 -5.50 24.79 -3.00
N PRO A 15 -5.98 23.75 -3.71
CA PRO A 15 -7.33 23.22 -3.52
C PRO A 15 -7.51 22.58 -2.13
N TYR A 16 -8.76 22.48 -1.68
CA TYR A 16 -9.13 21.92 -0.37
C TYR A 16 -8.41 22.59 0.81
N GLU A 17 -8.46 23.92 0.89
CA GLU A 17 -7.81 24.72 1.96
C GLU A 17 -6.30 24.47 2.12
N GLY A 18 -5.63 23.98 1.06
CA GLY A 18 -4.21 23.67 1.10
C GLY A 18 -3.85 22.29 1.64
N THR A 19 -4.82 21.37 1.75
CA THR A 19 -4.56 19.98 2.17
C THR A 19 -4.05 19.12 1.01
N VAL A 20 -4.55 19.33 -0.21
CA VAL A 20 -4.19 18.51 -1.39
C VAL A 20 -3.11 19.22 -2.19
N ASN A 21 -1.86 19.05 -1.75
CA ASN A 21 -0.69 19.60 -2.41
C ASN A 21 0.56 18.75 -2.15
N PHE A 22 1.55 18.90 -3.04
CA PHE A 22 2.85 18.21 -2.95
C PHE A 22 3.97 19.13 -2.43
N ASP A 23 3.63 20.27 -1.82
CA ASP A 23 4.63 21.26 -1.37
C ASP A 23 5.29 20.88 -0.03
N ASN A 24 4.57 20.11 0.80
CA ASN A 24 5.03 19.67 2.11
C ASN A 24 5.19 18.15 2.17
N ILE A 25 6.11 17.68 3.01
CA ILE A 25 6.35 16.23 3.19
C ILE A 25 5.13 15.51 3.79
N ALA A 26 4.43 16.14 4.75
CA ALA A 26 3.27 15.53 5.40
C ALA A 26 2.12 15.32 4.40
N ASN A 27 1.76 16.37 3.67
CA ASN A 27 0.68 16.34 2.67
C ASN A 27 1.04 15.38 1.52
N SER A 28 2.30 15.37 1.09
CA SER A 28 2.78 14.43 0.07
C SER A 28 2.67 12.97 0.52
N LEU A 29 3.01 12.66 1.78
CA LEU A 29 2.89 11.30 2.32
C LEU A 29 1.43 10.85 2.43
N GLU A 30 0.53 11.73 2.83
CA GLU A 30 -0.91 11.46 2.85
C GLU A 30 -1.43 11.09 1.45
N LEU A 31 -1.07 11.89 0.44
CA LEU A 31 -1.47 11.63 -0.95
C LEU A 31 -0.87 10.33 -1.49
N VAL A 32 0.38 10.00 -1.13
CA VAL A 32 0.99 8.71 -1.49
C VAL A 32 0.25 7.55 -0.83
N PHE A 33 -0.18 7.68 0.43
CA PHE A 33 -1.00 6.66 1.10
C PHE A 33 -2.35 6.45 0.39
N VAL A 34 -3.01 7.53 -0.04
CA VAL A 34 -4.22 7.46 -0.85
C VAL A 34 -3.97 6.69 -2.15
N ILE A 35 -2.86 6.98 -2.85
CA ILE A 35 -2.46 6.24 -4.07
C ILE A 35 -2.22 4.75 -3.77
N MET A 36 -1.57 4.40 -2.65
CA MET A 36 -1.36 3.00 -2.24
C MET A 36 -2.68 2.25 -2.00
N SER A 37 -3.71 2.94 -1.52
CA SER A 37 -5.02 2.33 -1.29
C SER A 37 -5.80 2.02 -2.58
N ALA A 38 -5.32 2.51 -3.73
CA ALA A 38 -6.03 2.47 -5.02
C ALA A 38 -7.44 3.08 -5.00
N ASN A 39 -7.75 3.94 -4.01
CA ASN A 39 -9.00 4.68 -3.93
C ASN A 39 -8.78 6.12 -4.36
N THR A 40 -9.66 6.64 -5.21
CA THR A 40 -9.66 8.07 -5.62
C THR A 40 -8.35 8.55 -6.24
N PHE A 41 -7.46 7.63 -6.64
CA PHE A 41 -6.16 7.97 -7.26
C PHE A 41 -6.35 8.62 -8.64
N SER A 42 -7.43 8.28 -9.34
CA SER A 42 -7.73 8.81 -10.68
C SER A 42 -8.03 10.30 -10.64
N ASP A 43 -8.79 10.76 -9.64
CA ASP A 43 -9.15 12.16 -9.51
C ASP A 43 -7.90 13.00 -9.21
N LEU A 44 -7.07 12.53 -8.27
CA LEU A 44 -5.78 13.14 -7.96
C LEU A 44 -4.83 13.20 -9.17
N MET A 45 -4.79 12.11 -9.96
CA MET A 45 -4.01 12.06 -11.19
C MET A 45 -4.52 13.09 -12.20
N TYR A 46 -5.84 13.18 -12.43
CA TYR A 46 -6.40 14.16 -13.37
C TYR A 46 -6.14 15.61 -12.93
N HIS A 47 -6.22 15.89 -11.63
CA HIS A 47 -5.87 17.21 -11.10
C HIS A 47 -4.40 17.56 -11.32
N THR A 48 -3.48 16.63 -11.08
CA THR A 48 -2.04 16.84 -11.31
C THR A 48 -1.69 16.89 -12.80
N MET A 49 -2.40 16.13 -13.64
CA MET A 49 -2.23 16.16 -15.10
C MET A 49 -2.75 17.48 -15.69
N ALA A 50 -3.72 18.11 -15.03
CA ALA A 50 -4.18 19.44 -15.41
C ALA A 50 -3.10 20.53 -15.16
N SER A 51 -2.17 20.34 -14.22
CA SER A 51 -1.03 21.27 -14.03
C SER A 51 0.16 20.94 -14.93
N ASP A 52 0.67 19.70 -14.89
CA ASP A 52 1.98 19.32 -15.47
C ASP A 52 1.91 18.27 -16.60
N TYR A 53 0.71 17.93 -17.08
CA TYR A 53 0.46 17.13 -18.30
C TYR A 53 1.28 15.83 -18.40
N LEU A 54 2.41 15.81 -19.13
CA LEU A 54 3.12 14.58 -19.50
C LEU A 54 3.90 14.00 -18.32
N GLN A 55 4.59 14.84 -17.55
CA GLN A 55 5.43 14.43 -16.43
C GLN A 55 4.58 13.82 -15.31
N ALA A 56 3.41 14.42 -15.04
CA ALA A 56 2.44 13.90 -14.10
C ALA A 56 1.92 12.51 -14.53
N ALA A 57 1.57 12.34 -15.80
CA ALA A 57 1.06 11.06 -16.31
C ALA A 57 2.09 9.92 -16.16
N LEU A 58 3.36 10.18 -16.44
CA LEU A 58 4.44 9.18 -16.27
C LEU A 58 4.69 8.86 -14.80
N PHE A 59 4.67 9.87 -13.92
CA PHE A 59 4.84 9.68 -12.48
C PHE A 59 3.74 8.79 -11.89
N PHE A 60 2.47 9.09 -12.17
CA PHE A 60 1.36 8.29 -11.68
C PHE A 60 1.32 6.90 -12.34
N GLY A 61 1.59 6.81 -13.65
CA GLY A 61 1.60 5.52 -14.35
C GLY A 61 2.67 4.56 -13.82
N ALA A 62 3.93 5.00 -13.75
CA ALA A 62 5.02 4.19 -13.21
C ALA A 62 4.87 3.96 -11.70
N GLY A 63 4.44 5.01 -10.97
CA GLY A 63 4.22 4.96 -9.53
C GLY A 63 3.15 3.96 -9.13
N ILE A 64 2.00 3.94 -9.81
CA ILE A 64 0.92 2.96 -9.55
C ILE A 64 1.39 1.55 -9.87
N MET A 65 2.07 1.36 -11.01
CA MET A 65 2.59 0.03 -11.37
C MET A 65 3.55 -0.51 -10.31
N ILE A 66 4.49 0.31 -9.84
CA ILE A 66 5.46 -0.11 -8.82
C ILE A 66 4.79 -0.24 -7.44
N MET A 67 4.03 0.75 -6.99
CA MET A 67 3.44 0.76 -5.65
C MET A 67 2.37 -0.33 -5.51
N LEU A 68 1.47 -0.49 -6.48
CA LEU A 68 0.36 -1.44 -6.38
C LEU A 68 0.81 -2.88 -6.62
N LEU A 69 1.70 -3.13 -7.59
CA LEU A 69 2.18 -4.49 -7.81
C LEU A 69 3.23 -4.88 -6.77
N TRP A 70 4.16 -3.99 -6.40
CA TRP A 70 5.28 -4.40 -5.56
C TRP A 70 4.94 -4.36 -4.07
N LEU A 71 4.35 -3.26 -3.56
CA LEU A 71 4.05 -3.17 -2.13
C LEU A 71 2.93 -4.13 -1.72
N THR A 72 1.88 -4.30 -2.53
CA THR A 72 0.82 -5.27 -2.19
C THR A 72 1.34 -6.71 -2.21
N ASN A 73 2.18 -7.07 -3.19
CA ASN A 73 2.79 -8.41 -3.21
C ASN A 73 3.75 -8.63 -2.03
N LEU A 74 4.53 -7.61 -1.64
CA LEU A 74 5.37 -7.69 -0.43
C LEU A 74 4.53 -7.77 0.85
N LEU A 75 3.45 -7.00 0.94
CA LEU A 75 2.54 -7.03 2.07
C LEU A 75 1.92 -8.42 2.25
N ILE A 76 1.45 -9.03 1.16
CA ILE A 76 0.92 -10.40 1.17
C ILE A 76 2.02 -11.39 1.60
N ALA A 77 3.23 -11.27 1.07
CA ALA A 77 4.35 -12.15 1.43
C ALA A 77 4.67 -12.07 2.94
N VAL A 78 4.73 -10.86 3.50
CA VAL A 78 4.99 -10.66 4.94
C VAL A 78 3.85 -11.24 5.77
N ILE A 79 2.59 -10.93 5.43
CA ILE A 79 1.41 -11.45 6.15
C ILE A 79 1.42 -12.99 6.15
N THR A 80 1.66 -13.61 4.99
CA THR A 80 1.71 -15.07 4.88
C THR A 80 2.86 -15.68 5.69
N SER A 81 4.05 -15.08 5.66
CA SER A 81 5.19 -15.52 6.47
C SER A 81 4.90 -15.42 7.97
N SER A 82 4.29 -14.32 8.43
CA SER A 82 3.92 -14.18 9.84
C SER A 82 2.88 -15.22 10.28
N PHE A 83 1.88 -15.50 9.44
CA PHE A 83 0.90 -16.55 9.73
C PHE A 83 1.50 -17.96 9.72
N GLN A 84 2.51 -18.20 8.88
CA GLN A 84 3.24 -19.48 8.89
C GLN A 84 3.95 -19.69 10.23
N VAL A 85 4.69 -18.68 10.72
CA VAL A 85 5.37 -18.73 12.03
C VAL A 85 4.39 -18.97 13.18
N ILE A 86 3.28 -18.23 13.24
CA ILE A 86 2.25 -18.40 14.29
C ILE A 86 1.64 -19.82 14.25
N ARG A 87 1.43 -20.37 13.05
CA ARG A 87 0.90 -21.75 12.89
C ARG A 87 1.91 -22.82 13.29
N GLU A 88 3.20 -22.57 13.12
CA GLU A 88 4.26 -23.47 13.55
C GLU A 88 4.41 -23.48 15.07
N GLU A 89 4.38 -22.32 15.72
CA GLU A 89 4.37 -22.21 17.18
C GLU A 89 3.15 -22.93 17.78
N SER A 90 1.96 -22.67 17.24
CA SER A 90 0.73 -23.33 17.72
C SER A 90 0.67 -24.84 17.45
N LYS A 91 1.32 -25.36 16.41
CA LYS A 91 1.46 -26.81 16.19
C LYS A 91 2.54 -27.45 17.07
N SER A 92 3.64 -26.73 17.34
CA SER A 92 4.75 -27.24 18.14
C SER A 92 4.40 -27.38 19.63
N SER A 93 3.40 -26.66 20.14
CA SER A 93 2.99 -26.75 21.55
C SER A 93 2.03 -27.91 21.86
N ALA A 94 1.50 -28.63 20.86
CA ALA A 94 0.47 -29.66 21.06
C ALA A 94 0.97 -31.12 20.98
N PHE A 95 2.27 -31.36 20.72
CA PHE A 95 2.79 -32.71 20.48
C PHE A 95 3.87 -33.21 21.46
N THR A 96 4.09 -32.52 22.58
CA THR A 96 5.05 -32.97 23.63
C THR A 96 4.34 -33.52 24.87
N ALA A 97 3.12 -34.07 24.75
CA ALA A 97 2.36 -34.59 25.89
C ALA A 97 2.12 -36.11 25.90
N ASP A 98 2.18 -36.83 24.78
CA ASP A 98 1.87 -38.26 24.80
C ASP A 98 2.79 -39.04 23.85
N ASN A 99 3.91 -39.50 24.38
CA ASN A 99 4.53 -40.78 24.01
C ASN A 99 5.54 -41.14 25.11
N GLU A 100 5.05 -41.32 26.34
CA GLU A 100 5.66 -42.30 27.23
C GLU A 100 5.34 -43.68 26.61
N PRO A 101 6.33 -44.47 26.16
CA PRO A 101 6.07 -45.84 25.81
C PRO A 101 5.79 -46.58 27.12
N SER A 102 4.51 -46.85 27.37
CA SER A 102 4.06 -47.78 28.39
C SER A 102 4.62 -49.17 28.04
N LEU A 103 5.81 -49.47 28.57
CA LEU A 103 6.39 -50.80 28.54
C LEU A 103 5.43 -51.75 29.26
N PRO A 104 4.90 -52.79 28.60
CA PRO A 104 4.12 -53.80 29.30
C PRO A 104 5.09 -54.61 30.16
N THR A 105 4.95 -54.51 31.49
CA THR A 105 5.59 -55.44 32.42
C THR A 105 5.02 -56.83 32.15
N ARG A 106 5.86 -57.69 31.56
CA ARG A 106 5.59 -59.11 31.33
C ARG A 106 5.37 -59.83 32.67
N PRO A 107 4.31 -60.64 32.83
CA PRO A 107 4.16 -61.49 33.99
C PRO A 107 4.94 -62.80 33.78
N GLU A 108 5.88 -63.10 34.68
CA GLU A 108 6.36 -64.43 35.08
C GLU A 108 6.64 -64.39 36.59
#